data_AF-A0A369J490-F1
#
_entry.id   AF-A0A369J490-F1
#
_cell.length_a   1.000
_cell.length_b   1.000
_cell.length_c   1.000
_cell.angle_alpha   90.00
_cell.angle_beta   90.00
_cell.angle_gamma   90.00
#
_symmetry.space_group_name_H-M   'P 1'
#
loop_
_entity.id
_entity.type
_entity.pdbx_description
1 polymer ?
#
loop_
_entity_poly.entity_id
_entity_poly.type
_entity_poly.pdbx_seq_one_letter_code
_entity_poly.pdbx_strand_id
1 'polypeptide(L)'
;MTSLRTFQSEIEEIHHREILKQRNAAPADKEKENKALNHPHPTAQLKGKAKDVGTDTGAEGAGRSGMPEVEEKFLALLTSQAPSDQDAARDMIAELITQHRGEYVLRIGMQPSQAQLLAGDVSDTGDGWSGIPRTEQDLDMFKERITKTVEEVGGKTSVLFEVRTGHPRMSLLLRLPPPNVSLTPEVRCAVVGNVDSGKSTTLGVLTRGALDDGRGRARVGLFRHKHEIETGRTSSVGMEILGFGPSGAPILPNTINSSDPDVIRREKLGWEEISIQAAKIVSFIDLAGHERYLKTTLYGLTSGAPSCVILIVGANAGLIGMSKEHLAIALALSVPVVVCITKIDMTPANKTAETIKQVVKILKSPGCRKTPVFVNSLETAVELSTSFGTDRICPIFQISNVTGQGLDYVRTFLNLLPSSEADDEKFAINQPLEFSVTEVWSVPYVGTVVNGIMNAGSVKAGDAVMLGPDSNGNYQTTVIKSIQRKRANVTTAEAGQCVSFALKRVRRAAVRKGMVIAAKSETPPRAVRQFEGQVLILYHNTTLQKNYQAMLHCGAVRQTVRIIGMDHPQGVLRTGDRATVQFEFISHPEFVKEGMKLLFREGKTKGLGVITRLL
;
A
#
# COMPACT_ATOMS: atom_id res chain seq x y z
N MET A 1 32.44 -9.69 2.13
CA MET A 1 31.13 -9.45 2.77
C MET A 1 30.33 -8.44 1.96
N THR A 2 29.63 -8.91 0.93
CA THR A 2 28.71 -8.10 0.13
C THR A 2 27.48 -7.76 0.96
N SER A 3 27.26 -6.47 1.24
CA SER A 3 26.23 -6.02 2.19
C SER A 3 24.81 -6.44 1.78
N LEU A 4 23.90 -6.64 2.75
CA LEU A 4 22.46 -6.87 2.57
C LEU A 4 21.82 -6.01 1.45
N ARG A 5 22.31 -4.77 1.24
CA ARG A 5 21.90 -3.87 0.16
C ARG A 5 22.16 -4.42 -1.24
N THR A 6 23.35 -4.97 -1.50
CA THR A 6 23.65 -5.53 -2.84
C THR A 6 22.68 -6.66 -3.17
N PHE A 7 22.28 -7.46 -2.17
CA PHE A 7 21.30 -8.51 -2.38
C PHE A 7 19.87 -8.00 -2.51
N GLN A 8 19.47 -6.99 -1.72
CA GLN A 8 18.15 -6.40 -1.84
C GLN A 8 17.95 -5.71 -3.19
N SER A 9 18.96 -4.96 -3.67
CA SER A 9 18.94 -4.38 -5.01
C SER A 9 18.93 -5.47 -6.08
N GLU A 10 19.69 -6.55 -5.91
CA GLU A 10 19.66 -7.71 -6.83
C GLU A 10 18.29 -8.42 -6.85
N ILE A 11 17.65 -8.61 -5.68
CA ILE A 11 16.27 -9.11 -5.59
C ILE A 11 15.31 -8.17 -6.32
N GLU A 12 15.43 -6.87 -6.11
CA GLU A 12 14.59 -5.86 -6.76
C GLU A 12 14.81 -5.86 -8.28
N GLU A 13 16.06 -5.90 -8.74
CA GLU A 13 16.40 -5.98 -10.17
C GLU A 13 15.86 -7.25 -10.82
N ILE A 14 16.03 -8.42 -10.18
CA ILE A 14 15.47 -9.69 -10.67
C ILE A 14 13.93 -9.59 -10.71
N HIS A 15 13.32 -9.08 -9.65
CA HIS A 15 11.87 -8.88 -9.57
C HIS A 15 11.35 -7.99 -10.70
N HIS A 16 11.94 -6.81 -10.90
CA HIS A 16 11.56 -5.87 -11.95
C HIS A 16 11.77 -6.47 -13.35
N ARG A 17 12.92 -7.12 -13.59
CA ARG A 17 13.21 -7.76 -14.88
C ARG A 17 12.19 -8.83 -15.22
N GLU A 18 11.85 -9.72 -14.27
CA GLU A 18 10.87 -10.78 -14.53
C GLU A 18 9.44 -10.23 -14.67
N ILE A 19 9.07 -9.17 -13.93
CA ILE A 19 7.79 -8.48 -14.11
C ILE A 19 7.68 -7.86 -15.51
N LEU A 20 8.72 -7.16 -15.97
CA LEU A 20 8.74 -6.56 -17.31
C LEU A 20 8.63 -7.61 -18.42
N LYS A 21 9.35 -8.73 -18.26
CA LYS A 21 9.26 -9.88 -19.16
C LYS A 21 7.84 -10.45 -19.21
N GLN A 22 7.18 -10.60 -18.07
CA GLN A 22 5.78 -11.08 -18.00
C GLN A 22 4.81 -10.10 -18.67
N ARG A 23 5.03 -8.79 -18.52
CA ARG A 23 4.23 -7.75 -19.18
C ARG A 23 4.34 -7.78 -20.69
N ASN A 24 5.54 -8.02 -21.21
CA ASN A 24 5.77 -8.09 -22.65
C ASN A 24 5.27 -9.42 -23.26
N ALA A 25 5.22 -10.50 -22.49
CA ALA A 25 4.70 -11.79 -22.95
C ALA A 25 3.15 -11.84 -23.03
N ALA A 26 2.45 -11.18 -22.11
CA ALA A 26 0.98 -11.18 -22.05
C ALA A 26 0.25 -10.72 -23.33
N PRO A 27 0.66 -9.66 -24.06
CA PRO A 27 0.02 -9.29 -25.33
C PRO A 27 0.32 -10.30 -26.46
N ALA A 28 1.50 -10.95 -26.46
CA ALA A 28 1.85 -11.94 -27.48
C ALA A 28 1.03 -13.24 -27.36
N ASP A 29 0.67 -13.63 -26.13
CA ASP A 29 -0.22 -14.78 -25.89
C ASP A 29 -1.69 -14.44 -26.21
N LYS A 30 -2.15 -13.20 -25.94
CA LYS A 30 -3.46 -12.71 -26.42
C LYS A 30 -3.56 -12.70 -27.95
N GLU A 31 -2.51 -12.32 -28.66
CA GLU A 31 -2.49 -12.38 -30.13
C GLU A 31 -2.47 -13.81 -30.67
N LYS A 32 -1.82 -14.75 -29.98
CA LYS A 32 -1.83 -16.18 -30.35
C LYS A 32 -3.18 -16.83 -30.07
N GLU A 33 -3.84 -16.52 -28.94
CA GLU A 33 -5.22 -16.97 -28.65
C GLU A 33 -6.22 -16.39 -29.66
N ASN A 34 -6.14 -15.08 -29.98
CA ASN A 34 -7.00 -14.47 -30.99
C ASN A 34 -6.75 -15.01 -32.41
N LYS A 35 -5.52 -15.43 -32.73
CA LYS A 35 -5.20 -16.12 -33.99
C LYS A 35 -5.67 -17.59 -34.00
N ALA A 36 -5.71 -18.25 -32.85
CA ALA A 36 -6.23 -19.62 -32.73
C ALA A 36 -7.77 -19.68 -32.88
N LEU A 37 -8.48 -18.59 -32.53
CA LEU A 37 -9.93 -18.47 -32.67
C LEU A 37 -10.40 -18.10 -34.09
N ASN A 38 -9.50 -17.73 -35.01
CA ASN A 38 -9.83 -17.34 -36.38
C ASN A 38 -9.15 -18.26 -37.42
N HIS A 39 -9.88 -19.26 -37.91
CA HIS A 39 -9.51 -19.94 -39.17
C HIS A 39 -9.87 -19.05 -40.38
N PRO A 40 -9.03 -19.01 -41.45
CA PRO A 40 -9.13 -17.98 -42.48
C PRO A 40 -10.10 -18.37 -43.62
N HIS A 41 -11.02 -17.46 -43.96
CA HIS A 41 -11.58 -17.37 -45.31
C HIS A 41 -10.79 -16.33 -46.12
N PRO A 42 -10.46 -16.58 -47.40
CA PRO A 42 -9.59 -15.71 -48.17
C PRO A 42 -10.40 -14.67 -48.94
N THR A 43 -10.09 -13.38 -48.81
CA THR A 43 -10.21 -12.45 -49.96
C THR A 43 -9.45 -11.13 -49.78
N ALA A 44 -8.74 -10.80 -50.86
CA ALA A 44 -8.44 -9.48 -51.42
C ALA A 44 -7.54 -8.50 -50.66
N GLN A 45 -6.29 -8.44 -51.14
CA GLN A 45 -5.30 -7.38 -50.93
C GLN A 45 -5.80 -6.02 -51.44
N LEU A 46 -5.70 -4.99 -50.60
CA LEU A 46 -5.59 -3.60 -51.04
C LEU A 46 -4.37 -2.98 -50.36
N LYS A 47 -3.35 -2.70 -51.19
CA LYS A 47 -2.10 -2.02 -50.82
C LYS A 47 -2.39 -0.54 -50.55
N GLY A 48 -2.06 -0.08 -49.35
CA GLY A 48 -1.91 1.35 -49.01
C GLY A 48 -0.63 1.55 -48.20
N LYS A 49 0.36 2.21 -48.80
CA LYS A 49 1.66 2.54 -48.20
C LYS A 49 1.48 3.51 -47.02
N ALA A 50 2.05 3.20 -45.87
CA ALA A 50 2.38 4.16 -44.83
C ALA A 50 3.87 4.07 -44.50
N LYS A 51 4.52 5.23 -44.44
CA LYS A 51 5.96 5.45 -44.28
C LYS A 51 6.45 5.05 -42.89
N ASP A 52 7.64 4.48 -42.86
CA ASP A 52 8.52 4.40 -41.69
C ASP A 52 8.71 5.77 -41.02
N VAL A 53 8.56 5.81 -39.70
CA VAL A 53 9.19 6.82 -38.84
C VAL A 53 9.84 6.09 -37.68
N GLY A 54 11.11 6.46 -37.44
CA GLY A 54 12.10 5.84 -36.59
C GLY A 54 11.67 5.40 -35.20
N THR A 55 12.18 4.24 -34.84
CA THR A 55 12.43 3.78 -33.47
C THR A 55 13.26 4.82 -32.72
N ASP A 56 12.66 5.47 -31.71
CA ASP A 56 13.41 6.26 -30.73
C ASP A 56 13.47 5.48 -29.41
N THR A 57 14.69 5.09 -29.07
CA THR A 57 15.11 4.43 -27.85
C THR A 57 15.40 5.49 -26.79
N GLY A 58 14.63 5.52 -25.71
CA GLY A 58 14.97 6.33 -24.53
C GLY A 58 13.77 6.89 -23.79
N ALA A 59 13.16 6.11 -22.92
CA ALA A 59 12.14 6.58 -21.98
C ALA A 59 12.46 6.06 -20.57
N GLU A 60 13.57 6.55 -20.02
CA GLU A 60 13.81 6.56 -18.57
C GLU A 60 13.98 8.03 -18.15
N GLY A 61 13.05 8.55 -17.34
CA GLY A 61 13.26 9.82 -16.60
C GLY A 61 12.35 11.02 -16.88
N ALA A 62 11.31 10.94 -17.72
CA ALA A 62 10.54 12.11 -18.17
C ALA A 62 9.25 12.44 -17.36
N GLY A 63 9.16 12.08 -16.08
CA GLY A 63 7.90 12.19 -15.31
C GLY A 63 7.71 13.43 -14.42
N ARG A 64 8.75 14.25 -14.19
CA ARG A 64 8.67 15.33 -13.17
C ARG A 64 9.10 16.73 -13.64
N SER A 65 9.71 16.87 -14.81
CA SER A 65 10.21 18.17 -15.28
C SER A 65 9.13 19.12 -15.83
N GLY A 66 7.90 18.64 -16.11
CA GLY A 66 6.83 19.44 -16.72
C GLY A 66 5.70 19.90 -15.78
N MET A 67 5.62 19.39 -14.55
CA MET A 67 4.51 19.72 -13.64
C MET A 67 4.50 21.18 -13.13
N PRO A 68 5.65 21.79 -12.77
CA PRO A 68 5.68 23.19 -12.35
C PRO A 68 5.19 24.12 -13.47
N GLU A 69 5.52 23.82 -14.72
CA GLU A 69 5.07 24.62 -15.87
C GLU A 69 3.56 24.56 -16.09
N VAL A 70 2.92 23.43 -15.80
CA VAL A 70 1.47 23.28 -15.92
C VAL A 70 0.74 24.00 -14.79
N GLU A 71 1.22 23.89 -13.56
CA GLU A 71 0.70 24.65 -12.42
C GLU A 71 0.83 26.16 -12.65
N GLU A 72 1.96 26.61 -13.18
CA GLU A 72 2.20 28.02 -13.50
C GLU A 72 1.31 28.52 -14.64
N LYS A 73 1.13 27.74 -15.71
CA LYS A 73 0.19 28.07 -16.80
C LYS A 73 -1.23 28.21 -16.28
N PHE A 74 -1.67 27.28 -15.42
CA PHE A 74 -2.98 27.35 -14.79
C PHE A 74 -3.16 28.63 -13.94
N LEU A 75 -2.18 28.94 -13.08
CA LEU A 75 -2.21 30.16 -12.26
C LEU A 75 -2.16 31.44 -13.11
N ALA A 76 -1.46 31.42 -14.26
CA ALA A 76 -1.44 32.54 -15.19
C ALA A 76 -2.81 32.77 -15.85
N LEU A 77 -3.47 31.70 -16.32
CA LEU A 77 -4.83 31.77 -16.87
C LEU A 77 -5.82 32.32 -15.85
N LEU A 78 -5.72 31.88 -14.59
CA LEU A 78 -6.55 32.38 -13.50
C LEU A 78 -6.35 33.86 -13.18
N THR A 79 -5.27 34.49 -13.62
CA THR A 79 -5.03 35.92 -13.41
C THR A 79 -5.78 36.76 -14.46
N SER A 80 -5.94 36.23 -15.68
CA SER A 80 -6.69 36.86 -16.78
C SER A 80 -8.19 37.01 -16.45
N GLN A 81 -8.81 38.09 -16.92
CA GLN A 81 -10.26 38.31 -16.82
C GLN A 81 -11.02 37.87 -18.08
N ALA A 82 -10.34 37.32 -19.09
CA ALA A 82 -10.99 36.88 -20.32
C ALA A 82 -11.83 35.61 -20.06
N PRO A 83 -13.09 35.53 -20.53
CA PRO A 83 -13.93 34.35 -20.36
C PRO A 83 -13.32 33.07 -20.97
N SER A 84 -12.65 33.19 -22.12
CA SER A 84 -11.97 32.07 -22.78
C SER A 84 -10.86 31.45 -21.93
N ASP A 85 -10.16 32.29 -21.15
CA ASP A 85 -9.04 31.83 -20.31
C ASP A 85 -9.57 31.14 -19.04
N GLN A 86 -10.76 31.54 -18.56
CA GLN A 86 -11.44 30.87 -17.46
C GLN A 86 -11.96 29.49 -17.88
N ASP A 87 -12.52 29.37 -19.08
CA ASP A 87 -12.94 28.08 -19.64
C ASP A 87 -11.72 27.15 -19.82
N ALA A 88 -10.60 27.68 -20.35
CA ALA A 88 -9.36 26.92 -20.49
C ALA A 88 -8.77 26.49 -19.13
N ALA A 89 -8.83 27.34 -18.11
CA ALA A 89 -8.39 27.01 -16.75
C ALA A 89 -9.27 25.89 -16.15
N ARG A 90 -10.58 25.93 -16.40
CA ARG A 90 -11.53 24.91 -15.95
C ARG A 90 -11.25 23.56 -16.59
N ASP A 91 -11.02 23.52 -17.90
CA ASP A 91 -10.71 22.27 -18.60
C ASP A 91 -9.37 21.69 -18.12
N MET A 92 -8.37 22.55 -17.93
CA MET A 92 -7.05 22.14 -17.43
C MET A 92 -7.13 21.54 -16.02
N ILE A 93 -7.90 22.15 -15.09
CA ILE A 93 -8.02 21.61 -13.73
C ILE A 93 -8.85 20.34 -13.69
N ALA A 94 -9.89 20.24 -14.53
CA ALA A 94 -10.68 19.02 -14.67
C ALA A 94 -9.82 17.86 -15.19
N GLU A 95 -8.96 18.12 -16.18
CA GLU A 95 -8.01 17.15 -16.71
C GLU A 95 -7.00 16.71 -15.65
N LEU A 96 -6.36 17.66 -14.95
CA LEU A 96 -5.38 17.37 -13.90
C LEU A 96 -5.98 16.50 -12.78
N ILE A 97 -7.14 16.88 -12.24
CA ILE A 97 -7.76 16.12 -11.16
C ILE A 97 -8.17 14.72 -11.64
N THR A 98 -8.67 14.59 -12.87
CA THR A 98 -9.09 13.30 -13.44
C THR A 98 -7.90 12.37 -13.71
N GLN A 99 -6.80 12.88 -14.28
CA GLN A 99 -5.55 12.13 -14.49
C GLN A 99 -4.99 11.57 -13.18
N HIS A 100 -5.14 12.33 -12.08
CA HIS A 100 -4.72 11.92 -10.75
C HIS A 100 -5.82 11.22 -9.92
N ARG A 101 -6.74 10.52 -10.59
CA ARG A 101 -7.81 9.68 -9.97
C ARG A 101 -8.70 10.45 -8.98
N GLY A 102 -9.00 11.70 -9.28
CA GLY A 102 -9.94 12.52 -8.52
C GLY A 102 -9.31 13.33 -7.39
N GLU A 103 -7.98 13.36 -7.25
CA GLU A 103 -7.30 14.21 -6.26
C GLU A 103 -6.04 14.87 -6.81
N TYR A 104 -5.81 16.14 -6.44
CA TYR A 104 -4.61 16.86 -6.82
C TYR A 104 -4.19 17.84 -5.71
N VAL A 105 -2.88 17.97 -5.48
CA VAL A 105 -2.32 18.93 -4.52
C VAL A 105 -1.68 20.06 -5.31
N LEU A 106 -2.34 21.22 -5.31
CA LEU A 106 -1.86 22.41 -6.00
C LEU A 106 -1.05 23.28 -5.03
N ARG A 107 0.14 23.70 -5.47
CA ARG A 107 1.06 24.53 -4.69
C ARG A 107 1.05 25.96 -5.23
N ILE A 108 1.09 26.95 -4.34
CA ILE A 108 1.04 28.38 -4.71
C ILE A 108 2.08 29.14 -3.90
N GLY A 109 2.81 30.03 -4.57
CA GLY A 109 3.90 30.81 -3.97
C GLY A 109 5.25 30.09 -4.04
N MET A 110 6.30 30.77 -3.58
CA MET A 110 7.65 30.20 -3.55
C MET A 110 7.72 29.08 -2.52
N GLN A 111 8.31 27.95 -2.92
CA GLN A 111 8.52 26.79 -2.08
C GLN A 111 10.00 26.69 -1.69
N PRO A 112 10.30 26.40 -0.41
CA PRO A 112 11.68 26.09 -0.02
C PRO A 112 12.11 24.77 -0.67
N SER A 113 13.41 24.58 -0.86
CA SER A 113 13.91 23.30 -1.35
C SER A 113 13.50 22.17 -0.40
N GLN A 114 13.21 21.00 -0.97
CA GLN A 114 12.84 19.83 -0.19
C GLN A 114 13.88 19.50 0.90
N ALA A 115 15.17 19.66 0.61
CA ALA A 115 16.23 19.43 1.59
C ALA A 115 16.18 20.41 2.78
N GLN A 116 15.96 21.70 2.54
CA GLN A 116 15.84 22.71 3.58
C GLN A 116 14.59 22.50 4.45
N LEU A 117 13.46 22.20 3.82
CA LEU A 117 12.21 21.96 4.53
C LEU A 117 12.31 20.74 5.46
N LEU A 118 12.91 19.65 4.98
CA LEU A 118 13.07 18.42 5.78
C LEU A 118 14.15 18.53 6.87
N ALA A 119 15.11 19.45 6.71
CA ALA A 119 16.09 19.78 7.74
C ALA A 119 15.49 20.66 8.86
N GLY A 120 14.39 21.37 8.58
CA GLY A 120 13.80 22.35 9.50
C GLY A 120 14.52 23.71 9.50
N ASP A 121 15.49 23.89 8.60
CA ASP A 121 16.28 25.11 8.44
C ASP A 121 15.71 25.94 7.28
N VAL A 122 14.46 26.37 7.41
CA VAL A 122 13.84 27.26 6.42
C VAL A 122 14.24 28.70 6.77
N SER A 123 15.33 29.18 6.14
CA SER A 123 15.70 30.61 6.20
C SER A 123 15.10 31.36 5.02
N ASP A 124 14.52 32.53 5.30
CA ASP A 124 13.89 33.38 4.27
C ASP A 124 14.92 34.05 3.33
N THR A 125 16.21 34.00 3.68
CA THR A 125 17.31 34.70 2.99
C THR A 125 18.27 33.78 2.23
N GLY A 126 18.06 32.46 2.24
CA GLY A 126 18.97 31.49 1.62
C GLY A 126 18.69 31.20 0.14
N ASP A 127 19.73 30.84 -0.62
CA ASP A 127 19.59 30.20 -1.93
C ASP A 127 18.90 28.83 -1.77
N GLY A 128 17.86 28.57 -2.56
CA GLY A 128 17.13 27.29 -2.53
C GLY A 128 15.61 27.39 -2.65
N TRP A 129 15.05 28.59 -2.70
CA TRP A 129 13.63 28.77 -2.99
C TRP A 129 13.35 28.67 -4.49
N SER A 130 12.21 28.08 -4.83
CA SER A 130 11.77 27.89 -6.22
C SER A 130 10.31 28.33 -6.39
N GLY A 131 9.93 28.75 -7.60
CA GLY A 131 8.59 29.24 -7.92
C GLY A 131 8.47 30.76 -7.93
N ILE A 132 7.25 31.25 -8.13
CA ILE A 132 6.95 32.68 -8.30
C ILE A 132 6.60 33.32 -6.94
N PRO A 133 7.24 34.44 -6.55
CA PRO A 133 6.87 35.17 -5.34
C PRO A 133 5.44 35.69 -5.43
N ARG A 134 4.67 35.55 -4.36
CA ARG A 134 3.28 36.00 -4.27
C ARG A 134 3.08 36.83 -3.02
N THR A 135 2.18 37.81 -3.09
CA THR A 135 1.74 38.58 -1.93
C THR A 135 0.61 37.85 -1.19
N GLU A 136 0.31 38.26 0.04
CA GLU A 136 -0.85 37.73 0.78
C GLU A 136 -2.17 37.93 0.01
N GLN A 137 -2.32 39.09 -0.65
CA GLN A 137 -3.49 39.41 -1.46
C GLN A 137 -3.62 38.47 -2.67
N ASP A 138 -2.49 38.11 -3.28
CA ASP A 138 -2.48 37.14 -4.37
C ASP A 138 -2.94 35.75 -3.90
N LEU A 139 -2.52 35.31 -2.71
CA LEU A 139 -2.94 34.01 -2.15
C LEU A 139 -4.45 33.97 -1.91
N ASP A 140 -5.01 35.02 -1.31
CA ASP A 140 -6.45 35.10 -1.04
C ASP A 140 -7.25 35.13 -2.38
N MET A 141 -6.77 35.89 -3.37
CA MET A 141 -7.35 35.90 -4.72
C MET A 141 -7.31 34.53 -5.39
N PHE A 142 -6.14 33.85 -5.39
CA PHE A 142 -6.00 32.54 -6.00
C PHE A 142 -6.88 31.51 -5.30
N LYS A 143 -6.91 31.51 -3.97
CA LYS A 143 -7.77 30.62 -3.19
C LYS A 143 -9.23 30.76 -3.59
N GLU A 144 -9.76 31.98 -3.71
CA GLU A 144 -11.15 32.23 -4.11
C GLU A 144 -11.43 31.77 -5.54
N ARG A 145 -10.57 32.16 -6.51
CA ARG A 145 -10.75 31.79 -7.93
C ARG A 145 -10.65 30.28 -8.16
N ILE A 146 -9.68 29.62 -7.53
CA ILE A 146 -9.49 28.17 -7.62
C ILE A 146 -10.69 27.45 -6.99
N THR A 147 -11.16 27.91 -5.82
CA THR A 147 -12.33 27.31 -5.17
C THR A 147 -13.55 27.39 -6.08
N LYS A 148 -13.82 28.55 -6.69
CA LYS A 148 -14.92 28.71 -7.64
C LYS A 148 -14.78 27.79 -8.86
N THR A 149 -13.59 27.76 -9.47
CA THR A 149 -13.33 26.92 -10.66
C THR A 149 -13.51 25.44 -10.37
N VAL A 150 -13.05 24.97 -9.20
CA VAL A 150 -13.17 23.56 -8.79
C VAL A 150 -14.61 23.20 -8.43
N GLU A 151 -15.36 24.11 -7.80
CA GLU A 151 -16.79 23.94 -7.53
C GLU A 151 -17.61 23.83 -8.83
N GLU A 152 -17.25 24.57 -9.87
CA GLU A 152 -17.89 24.48 -11.19
C GLU A 152 -17.66 23.12 -11.88
N VAL A 153 -16.54 22.45 -11.59
CA VAL A 153 -16.26 21.07 -12.03
C VAL A 153 -16.93 20.03 -11.12
N GLY A 154 -17.54 20.45 -10.00
CA GLY A 154 -18.19 19.58 -9.03
C GLY A 154 -17.24 19.03 -7.95
N GLY A 155 -16.06 19.62 -7.81
CA GLY A 155 -15.07 19.28 -6.79
C GLY A 155 -15.19 20.09 -5.50
N LYS A 156 -14.32 19.80 -4.54
CA LYS A 156 -14.09 20.64 -3.35
C LYS A 156 -12.62 21.00 -3.23
N THR A 157 -12.39 22.22 -2.76
CA THR A 157 -11.06 22.76 -2.44
C THR A 157 -10.88 22.79 -0.93
N SER A 158 -9.70 22.46 -0.43
CA SER A 158 -9.38 22.48 1.01
C SER A 158 -7.96 22.95 1.24
N VAL A 159 -7.77 23.88 2.17
CA VAL A 159 -6.43 24.38 2.51
C VAL A 159 -5.72 23.35 3.38
N LEU A 160 -4.55 22.88 2.94
CA LEU A 160 -3.73 21.93 3.69
C LEU A 160 -2.80 22.65 4.67
N PHE A 161 -2.16 23.72 4.20
CA PHE A 161 -1.40 24.65 5.01
C PHE A 161 -1.29 26.00 4.30
N GLU A 162 -0.99 27.03 5.08
CA GLU A 162 -0.78 28.39 4.60
C GLU A 162 0.28 29.06 5.48
N VAL A 163 1.22 29.75 4.85
CA VAL A 163 2.24 30.57 5.50
C VAL A 163 2.12 31.96 4.91
N ARG A 164 1.84 32.95 5.77
CA ARG A 164 1.70 34.36 5.35
C ARG A 164 2.96 35.20 5.57
N THR A 165 3.83 34.78 6.48
CA THR A 165 5.05 35.51 6.85
C THR A 165 6.26 35.09 6.01
N GLY A 166 7.18 36.02 5.74
CA GLY A 166 8.40 35.76 4.97
C GLY A 166 8.08 35.67 3.48
N HIS A 167 8.08 34.44 2.94
CA HIS A 167 7.61 34.12 1.59
C HIS A 167 6.20 33.52 1.65
N PRO A 168 5.13 34.30 1.33
CA PRO A 168 3.76 33.82 1.39
C PRO A 168 3.53 32.64 0.44
N ARG A 169 2.97 31.54 0.96
CA ARG A 169 2.68 30.33 0.20
C ARG A 169 1.55 29.51 0.79
N MET A 170 0.91 28.69 -0.04
CA MET A 170 -0.13 27.77 0.39
C MET A 170 -0.15 26.49 -0.44
N SER A 171 -0.73 25.43 0.12
CA SER A 171 -1.08 24.23 -0.63
C SER A 171 -2.57 23.92 -0.49
N LEU A 172 -3.21 23.67 -1.61
CA LEU A 172 -4.63 23.35 -1.72
C LEU A 172 -4.79 21.89 -2.15
N LEU A 173 -5.66 21.16 -1.46
CA LEU A 173 -6.18 19.88 -1.90
C LEU A 173 -7.42 20.12 -2.76
N LEU A 174 -7.36 19.68 -4.00
CA LEU A 174 -8.49 19.68 -4.93
C LEU A 174 -8.97 18.24 -5.06
N ARG A 175 -10.26 17.99 -4.82
CA ARG A 175 -10.79 16.62 -4.84
C ARG A 175 -12.19 16.55 -5.45
N LEU A 176 -12.36 15.62 -6.39
CA LEU A 176 -13.66 15.27 -6.95
C LEU A 176 -14.31 14.15 -6.12
N PRO A 177 -15.63 14.23 -5.84
CA PRO A 177 -16.36 13.11 -5.25
C PRO A 177 -16.32 11.91 -6.21
N PRO A 178 -15.99 10.70 -5.74
CA PRO A 178 -16.02 9.52 -6.60
C PRO A 178 -17.46 9.21 -6.99
N PRO A 179 -17.72 8.81 -8.26
CA PRO A 179 -19.08 8.54 -8.71
C PRO A 179 -19.67 7.25 -8.11
N ASN A 180 -18.80 6.33 -7.67
CA ASN A 180 -19.20 5.09 -7.00
C ASN A 180 -18.06 4.53 -6.12
N VAL A 181 -18.41 3.61 -5.24
CA VAL A 181 -17.47 2.98 -4.29
C VAL A 181 -16.39 2.15 -5.01
N SER A 182 -16.58 1.69 -6.24
CA SER A 182 -15.52 1.00 -6.99
C SER A 182 -14.37 1.92 -7.40
N LEU A 183 -14.62 3.22 -7.56
CA LEU A 183 -13.61 4.20 -7.99
C LEU A 183 -12.99 5.00 -6.84
N THR A 184 -13.43 4.78 -5.60
CA THR A 184 -12.83 5.46 -4.44
C THR A 184 -11.38 4.99 -4.23
N PRO A 185 -10.35 5.86 -4.26
CA PRO A 185 -8.97 5.46 -4.05
C PRO A 185 -8.73 4.85 -2.66
N GLU A 186 -7.93 3.77 -2.59
CA GLU A 186 -7.58 3.07 -1.36
C GLU A 186 -6.08 3.11 -1.06
N VAL A 187 -5.71 3.50 0.16
CA VAL A 187 -4.35 3.35 0.70
C VAL A 187 -4.33 2.22 1.73
N ARG A 188 -3.49 1.19 1.55
CA ARG A 188 -3.34 0.09 2.51
C ARG A 188 -2.13 0.31 3.41
N CYS A 189 -2.38 0.41 4.71
CA CYS A 189 -1.35 0.63 5.73
C CYS A 189 -1.31 -0.54 6.70
N ALA A 190 -0.17 -1.22 6.83
CA ALA A 190 0.02 -2.24 7.86
C ALA A 190 0.53 -1.60 9.15
N VAL A 191 -0.15 -1.84 10.27
CA VAL A 191 0.23 -1.29 11.58
C VAL A 191 0.99 -2.36 12.37
N VAL A 192 2.26 -2.08 12.68
CA VAL A 192 3.16 -3.03 13.36
C VAL A 192 3.87 -2.39 14.54
N GLY A 193 4.41 -3.21 15.44
CA GLY A 193 5.15 -2.75 16.61
C GLY A 193 5.04 -3.71 17.79
N ASN A 194 5.90 -3.52 18.79
CA ASN A 194 5.98 -4.39 19.96
C ASN A 194 4.69 -4.40 20.80
N VAL A 195 4.57 -5.36 21.72
CA VAL A 195 3.52 -5.36 22.75
C VAL A 195 3.56 -4.02 23.51
N ASP A 196 2.38 -3.50 23.85
CA ASP A 196 2.18 -2.24 24.59
C ASP A 196 2.70 -0.95 23.94
N SER A 197 3.09 -0.98 22.65
CA SER A 197 3.46 0.25 21.92
C SER A 197 2.27 1.16 21.57
N GLY A 198 1.03 0.70 21.75
CA GLY A 198 -0.17 1.51 21.49
C GLY A 198 -0.77 1.37 20.10
N LYS A 199 -0.42 0.32 19.32
CA LYS A 199 -0.95 0.05 17.96
C LYS A 199 -2.48 0.18 17.83
N SER A 200 -3.21 -0.71 18.49
CA SER A 200 -4.68 -0.73 18.41
C SER A 200 -5.29 0.49 19.09
N THR A 201 -4.59 1.12 20.04
CA THR A 201 -5.03 2.39 20.64
C THR A 201 -4.99 3.52 19.60
N THR A 202 -3.86 3.69 18.90
CA THR A 202 -3.71 4.69 17.84
C THR A 202 -4.71 4.44 16.71
N LEU A 203 -4.89 3.19 16.30
CA LEU A 203 -5.89 2.84 15.29
C LEU A 203 -7.32 3.19 15.74
N GLY A 204 -7.66 2.94 17.01
CA GLY A 204 -8.95 3.29 17.59
C GLY A 204 -9.19 4.80 17.58
N VAL A 205 -8.20 5.60 17.98
CA VAL A 205 -8.28 7.06 17.98
C VAL A 205 -8.39 7.62 16.55
N LEU A 206 -7.64 7.08 15.60
CA LEU A 206 -7.69 7.54 14.20
C LEU A 206 -9.02 7.23 13.53
N THR A 207 -9.60 6.06 13.78
CA THR A 207 -10.83 5.59 13.10
C THR A 207 -12.12 5.99 13.80
N ARG A 208 -12.10 6.19 15.12
CA ARG A 208 -13.30 6.52 15.91
C ARG A 208 -13.35 7.97 16.37
N GLY A 209 -12.27 8.73 16.24
CA GLY A 209 -12.20 10.15 16.58
C GLY A 209 -12.02 10.44 18.07
N ALA A 210 -12.55 9.61 18.96
CA ALA A 210 -12.41 9.78 20.40
C ALA A 210 -10.97 9.51 20.88
N LEU A 211 -10.46 10.40 21.75
CA LEU A 211 -9.17 10.24 22.41
C LEU A 211 -9.20 9.10 23.44
N ASP A 212 -8.03 8.51 23.66
CA ASP A 212 -7.84 7.46 24.66
C ASP A 212 -7.83 8.05 26.07
N ASP A 213 -8.29 7.27 27.05
CA ASP A 213 -8.32 7.65 28.46
C ASP A 213 -7.02 7.27 29.21
N GLY A 214 -5.99 6.84 28.47
CA GLY A 214 -4.74 6.30 29.00
C GLY A 214 -4.86 4.88 29.55
N ARG A 215 -6.08 4.31 29.62
CA ARG A 215 -6.36 2.93 30.05
C ARG A 215 -6.71 2.02 28.87
N GLY A 216 -6.69 2.55 27.64
CA GLY A 216 -6.93 1.81 26.42
C GLY A 216 -8.41 1.70 26.06
N ARG A 217 -9.25 2.66 26.46
CA ARG A 217 -10.65 2.76 25.99
C ARG A 217 -10.75 2.71 24.46
N ALA A 218 -9.84 3.36 23.74
CA ALA A 218 -9.89 3.41 22.27
C ALA A 218 -9.69 2.03 21.60
N ARG A 219 -8.89 1.14 22.20
CA ARG A 219 -8.60 -0.21 21.62
C ARG A 219 -9.68 -1.24 21.91
N VAL A 220 -10.49 -1.07 22.97
CA VAL A 220 -11.54 -2.04 23.35
C VAL A 220 -12.53 -2.26 22.21
N GLY A 221 -12.81 -1.21 21.43
CA GLY A 221 -13.69 -1.29 20.28
C GLY A 221 -13.12 -2.07 19.08
N LEU A 222 -11.82 -2.34 19.05
CA LEU A 222 -11.17 -3.07 17.96
C LEU A 222 -11.05 -4.57 18.22
N PHE A 223 -11.20 -5.00 19.48
CA PHE A 223 -11.11 -6.40 19.84
C PHE A 223 -12.28 -7.20 19.29
N ARG A 224 -11.96 -8.32 18.64
CA ARG A 224 -12.93 -9.19 17.95
C ARG A 224 -13.23 -10.45 18.74
N HIS A 225 -12.28 -10.90 19.56
CA HIS A 225 -12.40 -12.15 20.30
C HIS A 225 -12.44 -11.92 21.81
N LYS A 226 -13.12 -12.82 22.53
CA LYS A 226 -13.27 -12.74 23.99
C LYS A 226 -11.93 -12.68 24.72
N HIS A 227 -10.96 -13.50 24.31
CA HIS A 227 -9.63 -13.51 24.91
C HIS A 227 -8.83 -12.23 24.63
N GLU A 228 -9.12 -11.48 23.55
CA GLU A 228 -8.49 -10.18 23.30
C GLU A 228 -8.98 -9.14 24.31
N ILE A 229 -10.27 -9.19 24.68
CA ILE A 229 -10.87 -8.35 25.71
C ILE A 229 -10.30 -8.71 27.09
N GLU A 230 -10.19 -9.99 27.42
CA GLU A 230 -9.67 -10.48 28.71
C GLU A 230 -8.17 -10.19 28.88
N THR A 231 -7.37 -10.38 27.83
CA THR A 231 -5.91 -10.20 27.89
C THR A 231 -5.45 -8.79 27.54
N GLY A 232 -6.31 -7.98 26.94
CA GLY A 232 -5.97 -6.67 26.38
C GLY A 232 -5.01 -6.72 25.19
N ARG A 233 -4.90 -7.87 24.50
CA ARG A 233 -3.92 -8.12 23.43
C ARG A 233 -4.58 -8.61 22.15
N THR A 234 -4.25 -7.97 21.02
CA THR A 234 -4.66 -8.40 19.69
C THR A 234 -4.00 -9.72 19.30
N SER A 235 -4.80 -10.65 18.77
CA SER A 235 -4.39 -12.02 18.43
C SER A 235 -4.61 -12.36 16.95
N SER A 236 -5.53 -11.66 16.30
CA SER A 236 -5.94 -11.87 14.92
C SER A 236 -5.53 -10.69 14.03
N VAL A 237 -5.50 -10.91 12.70
CA VAL A 237 -5.33 -9.80 11.76
C VAL A 237 -6.64 -9.03 11.70
N GLY A 238 -6.62 -7.81 12.21
CA GLY A 238 -7.73 -6.88 12.11
C GLY A 238 -7.66 -6.09 10.82
N MET A 239 -8.80 -5.69 10.31
CA MET A 239 -8.90 -4.62 9.32
C MET A 239 -9.81 -3.55 9.90
N GLU A 240 -9.46 -2.29 9.72
CA GLU A 240 -10.30 -1.12 9.98
C GLU A 240 -10.07 -0.09 8.88
N ILE A 241 -11.02 0.83 8.70
CA ILE A 241 -10.95 1.84 7.65
C ILE A 241 -11.12 3.24 8.25
N LEU A 242 -10.45 4.21 7.64
CA LEU A 242 -10.64 5.64 7.84
C LEU A 242 -10.98 6.26 6.49
N GLY A 243 -12.17 6.85 6.38
CA GLY A 243 -12.59 7.59 5.20
C GLY A 243 -12.21 9.06 5.33
N PHE A 244 -11.83 9.68 4.22
CA PHE A 244 -11.72 11.13 4.07
C PHE A 244 -12.78 11.60 3.08
N GLY A 245 -13.55 12.62 3.46
CA GLY A 245 -14.52 13.22 2.56
C GLY A 245 -13.86 14.04 1.44
N PRO A 246 -14.66 14.61 0.52
CA PRO A 246 -14.14 15.51 -0.52
C PRO A 246 -13.44 16.75 0.04
N SER A 247 -13.82 17.23 1.24
CA SER A 247 -13.13 18.32 1.94
C SER A 247 -11.82 17.93 2.64
N GLY A 248 -11.37 16.67 2.49
CA GLY A 248 -10.20 16.16 3.19
C GLY A 248 -10.40 15.92 4.70
N ALA A 249 -11.57 16.23 5.26
CA ALA A 249 -11.89 15.95 6.64
C ALA A 249 -12.13 14.44 6.87
N PRO A 250 -11.68 13.87 8.01
CA PRO A 250 -11.93 12.47 8.33
C PRO A 250 -13.42 12.24 8.62
N ILE A 251 -13.96 11.15 8.09
CA ILE A 251 -15.33 10.69 8.34
C ILE A 251 -15.29 9.87 9.63
N LEU A 252 -15.84 10.45 10.70
CA LEU A 252 -15.83 9.88 12.04
C LEU A 252 -17.27 9.76 12.57
N PRO A 253 -17.56 8.79 13.45
CA PRO A 253 -18.87 8.69 14.07
C PRO A 253 -19.17 9.94 14.92
N ASN A 254 -20.44 10.32 15.01
CA ASN A 254 -20.91 11.48 15.80
C ASN A 254 -20.73 11.32 17.33
N THR A 255 -20.03 10.29 17.79
CA THR A 255 -19.83 9.95 19.21
C THR A 255 -18.67 10.68 19.88
N ILE A 256 -18.15 11.79 19.31
CA ILE A 256 -16.98 12.50 19.83
C ILE A 256 -17.13 12.86 21.33
N ASN A 257 -18.37 13.02 21.80
CA ASN A 257 -18.69 13.45 23.17
C ASN A 257 -19.40 12.39 24.05
N SER A 258 -19.66 11.17 23.56
CA SER A 258 -20.33 10.15 24.38
C SER A 258 -19.31 9.37 25.24
N SER A 259 -19.57 9.26 26.53
CA SER A 259 -18.72 8.53 27.49
C SER A 259 -19.17 7.08 27.71
N ASP A 260 -20.33 6.69 27.19
CA ASP A 260 -20.93 5.37 27.40
C ASP A 260 -20.28 4.31 26.47
N PRO A 261 -19.60 3.28 27.01
CA PRO A 261 -18.99 2.20 26.24
C PRO A 261 -19.98 1.43 25.35
N ASP A 262 -21.25 1.35 25.73
CA ASP A 262 -22.29 0.67 24.96
C ASP A 262 -22.74 1.50 23.76
N VAL A 263 -22.82 2.83 23.90
CA VAL A 263 -23.10 3.76 22.78
C VAL A 263 -21.94 3.75 21.79
N ILE A 264 -20.69 3.81 22.28
CA ILE A 264 -19.47 3.72 21.46
C ILE A 264 -19.35 2.36 20.74
N ARG A 265 -19.94 1.30 21.29
CA ARG A 265 -20.02 -0.04 20.64
C ARG A 265 -21.15 -0.13 19.61
N ARG A 266 -22.30 0.49 19.89
CA ARG A 266 -23.50 0.42 19.04
C ARG A 266 -23.46 1.39 17.87
N GLU A 267 -22.92 2.59 18.04
CA GLU A 267 -22.80 3.62 16.99
C GLU A 267 -21.45 3.54 16.26
N LYS A 268 -21.13 2.34 15.74
CA LYS A 268 -20.08 2.20 14.73
C LYS A 268 -20.70 2.58 13.39
N LEU A 269 -20.25 3.69 12.78
CA LEU A 269 -20.51 3.94 11.36
C LEU A 269 -20.14 2.68 10.57
N GLY A 270 -21.10 2.18 9.81
CA GLY A 270 -20.89 1.00 8.98
C GLY A 270 -19.77 1.25 7.99
N TRP A 271 -18.97 0.23 7.66
CA TRP A 271 -17.96 0.39 6.62
C TRP A 271 -18.58 0.78 5.28
N GLU A 272 -19.81 0.35 5.03
CA GLU A 272 -20.60 0.74 3.87
C GLU A 272 -20.86 2.26 3.85
N GLU A 273 -21.34 2.84 4.96
CA GLU A 273 -21.61 4.28 5.09
C GLU A 273 -20.33 5.11 4.92
N ILE A 274 -19.22 4.69 5.55
CA ILE A 274 -17.91 5.34 5.38
C ILE A 274 -17.49 5.27 3.90
N SER A 275 -17.67 4.12 3.25
CA SER A 275 -17.24 3.94 1.86
C SER A 275 -18.08 4.76 0.88
N ILE A 276 -19.37 5.00 1.17
CA ILE A 276 -20.26 5.83 0.35
C ILE A 276 -19.89 7.33 0.48
N GLN A 277 -19.55 7.79 1.68
CA GLN A 277 -19.22 9.21 1.92
C GLN A 277 -17.76 9.55 1.59
N ALA A 278 -16.88 8.55 1.58
CA ALA A 278 -15.44 8.76 1.41
C ALA A 278 -15.08 9.07 -0.05
N ALA A 279 -14.33 10.14 -0.22
CA ALA A 279 -13.60 10.40 -1.45
C ALA A 279 -12.22 9.72 -1.47
N LYS A 280 -11.72 9.27 -0.31
CA LYS A 280 -10.53 8.43 -0.19
C LYS A 280 -10.61 7.55 1.05
N ILE A 281 -10.12 6.31 0.95
CA ILE A 281 -10.15 5.34 2.05
C ILE A 281 -8.73 4.93 2.42
N VAL A 282 -8.40 5.04 3.70
CA VAL A 282 -7.20 4.43 4.28
C VAL A 282 -7.63 3.16 5.01
N SER A 283 -7.14 2.02 4.53
CA SER A 283 -7.38 0.71 5.12
C SER A 283 -6.20 0.29 5.97
N PHE A 284 -6.45 0.10 7.26
CA PHE A 284 -5.45 -0.36 8.21
C PHE A 284 -5.54 -1.87 8.38
N ILE A 285 -4.38 -2.52 8.33
CA ILE A 285 -4.20 -3.92 8.71
C ILE A 285 -3.60 -3.93 10.11
N ASP A 286 -4.41 -4.22 11.14
CA ASP A 286 -3.94 -4.31 12.53
C ASP A 286 -3.24 -5.65 12.73
N LEU A 287 -1.93 -5.59 12.97
CA LEU A 287 -1.09 -6.76 13.14
C LEU A 287 -0.68 -6.94 14.60
N ALA A 288 -0.69 -8.20 15.04
CA ALA A 288 -0.38 -8.55 16.41
C ALA A 288 1.07 -8.21 16.78
N GLY A 289 1.26 -7.68 17.99
CA GLY A 289 2.58 -7.26 18.48
C GLY A 289 3.38 -8.33 19.22
N HIS A 290 2.75 -9.46 19.57
CA HIS A 290 3.37 -10.51 20.38
C HIS A 290 4.00 -11.58 19.49
N GLU A 291 5.18 -12.07 19.86
CA GLU A 291 5.92 -13.13 19.15
C GLU A 291 5.12 -14.39 18.81
N ARG A 292 4.18 -14.81 19.68
CA ARG A 292 3.29 -15.97 19.46
C ARG A 292 2.43 -15.82 18.20
N TYR A 293 2.16 -14.58 17.83
CA TYR A 293 1.33 -14.21 16.68
C TYR A 293 2.17 -13.71 15.49
N LEU A 294 3.51 -13.87 15.49
CA LEU A 294 4.34 -13.49 14.33
C LEU A 294 3.86 -14.14 13.02
N LYS A 295 3.31 -15.36 13.11
CA LYS A 295 2.75 -16.07 11.95
C LYS A 295 1.57 -15.33 11.30
N THR A 296 0.77 -14.58 12.07
CA THR A 296 -0.36 -13.81 11.56
C THR A 296 0.11 -12.45 11.06
N THR A 297 1.07 -11.82 11.74
CA THR A 297 1.71 -10.58 11.31
C THR A 297 2.37 -10.72 9.94
N LEU A 298 3.17 -11.76 9.76
CA LEU A 298 3.86 -12.03 8.50
C LEU A 298 2.85 -12.28 7.36
N TYR A 299 1.81 -13.07 7.64
CA TYR A 299 0.74 -13.29 6.66
C TYR A 299 0.05 -12.00 6.26
N GLY A 300 -0.24 -11.10 7.21
CA GLY A 300 -0.85 -9.80 6.91
C GLY A 300 0.07 -8.90 6.06
N LEU A 301 1.38 -8.97 6.26
CA LEU A 301 2.35 -8.21 5.45
C LEU A 301 2.54 -8.78 4.05
N THR A 302 2.56 -10.12 3.88
CA THR A 302 2.77 -10.74 2.56
C THR A 302 1.49 -10.84 1.73
N SER A 303 0.35 -11.14 2.36
CA SER A 303 -0.93 -11.33 1.67
C SER A 303 -1.72 -10.04 1.49
N GLY A 304 -1.51 -9.04 2.36
CA GLY A 304 -2.26 -7.78 2.36
C GLY A 304 -1.73 -6.72 1.39
N ALA A 305 -0.58 -6.95 0.76
CA ALA A 305 0.14 -6.01 -0.12
C ALA A 305 0.02 -4.55 0.35
N PRO A 306 0.52 -4.22 1.57
CA PRO A 306 0.43 -2.87 2.10
C PRO A 306 1.33 -1.92 1.31
N SER A 307 0.84 -0.70 1.08
CA SER A 307 1.59 0.39 0.45
C SER A 307 2.59 1.01 1.40
N CYS A 308 2.28 0.96 2.71
CA CYS A 308 3.23 1.39 3.74
C CYS A 308 3.05 0.58 5.03
N VAL A 309 4.11 0.55 5.83
CA VAL A 309 4.11 -0.01 7.18
C VAL A 309 4.25 1.11 8.18
N ILE A 310 3.28 1.26 9.07
CA ILE A 310 3.31 2.19 10.20
C ILE A 310 3.86 1.44 11.42
N LEU A 311 5.12 1.70 11.75
CA LEU A 311 5.81 1.17 12.91
C LEU A 311 5.52 2.03 14.14
N ILE A 312 4.69 1.50 15.04
CA ILE A 312 4.34 2.14 16.30
C ILE A 312 5.35 1.77 17.38
N VAL A 313 6.01 2.79 17.94
CA VAL A 313 7.03 2.68 18.99
C VAL A 313 6.56 3.46 20.22
N GLY A 314 6.57 2.84 21.40
CA GLY A 314 6.30 3.59 22.64
C GLY A 314 7.51 4.41 23.06
N ALA A 315 7.33 5.69 23.37
CA ALA A 315 8.40 6.58 23.85
C ALA A 315 9.12 6.03 25.10
N ASN A 316 8.39 5.31 25.95
CA ASN A 316 8.89 4.72 27.19
C ASN A 316 9.78 3.48 27.00
N ALA A 317 9.62 2.74 25.91
CA ALA A 317 10.26 1.44 25.68
C ALA A 317 11.27 1.44 24.53
N GLY A 318 11.06 2.30 23.53
CA GLY A 318 11.89 2.35 22.32
C GLY A 318 11.75 1.13 21.41
N LEU A 319 12.73 0.95 20.54
CA LEU A 319 12.67 -0.05 19.45
C LEU A 319 13.23 -1.40 19.93
N ILE A 320 12.37 -2.19 20.56
CA ILE A 320 12.72 -3.47 21.20
C ILE A 320 11.88 -4.66 20.68
N GLY A 321 12.40 -5.87 20.91
CA GLY A 321 11.69 -7.12 20.64
C GLY A 321 11.14 -7.21 19.22
N MET A 322 9.83 -7.41 19.11
CA MET A 322 9.14 -7.60 17.84
C MET A 322 9.17 -6.38 16.91
N SER A 323 9.38 -5.16 17.44
CA SER A 323 9.52 -3.98 16.57
C SER A 323 10.71 -4.09 15.62
N LYS A 324 11.83 -4.71 16.05
CA LYS A 324 13.00 -4.94 15.19
C LYS A 324 12.70 -5.98 14.11
N GLU A 325 12.03 -7.07 14.49
CA GLU A 325 11.64 -8.13 13.56
C GLU A 325 10.66 -7.60 12.50
N HIS A 326 9.64 -6.85 12.92
CA HIS A 326 8.66 -6.26 12.00
C HIS A 326 9.30 -5.24 11.05
N LEU A 327 10.23 -4.42 11.55
CA LEU A 327 11.01 -3.51 10.71
C LEU A 327 11.86 -4.29 9.69
N ALA A 328 12.53 -5.36 10.12
CA ALA A 328 13.33 -6.20 9.23
C ALA A 328 12.48 -6.85 8.13
N ILE A 329 11.28 -7.34 8.46
CA ILE A 329 10.33 -7.92 7.49
C ILE A 329 9.82 -6.85 6.52
N ALA A 330 9.47 -5.66 7.00
CA ALA A 330 9.02 -4.56 6.13
C ALA A 330 10.10 -4.17 5.11
N LEU A 331 11.35 -4.05 5.56
CA LEU A 331 12.50 -3.77 4.69
C LEU A 331 12.79 -4.93 3.72
N ALA A 332 12.62 -6.17 4.16
CA ALA A 332 12.78 -7.35 3.33
C ALA A 332 11.77 -7.44 2.18
N LEU A 333 10.54 -7.00 2.43
CA LEU A 333 9.48 -6.94 1.43
C LEU A 333 9.58 -5.68 0.55
N SER A 334 10.56 -4.80 0.80
CA SER A 334 10.72 -3.48 0.19
C SER A 334 9.50 -2.57 0.38
N VAL A 335 8.81 -2.67 1.52
CA VAL A 335 7.66 -1.81 1.82
C VAL A 335 8.15 -0.53 2.52
N PRO A 336 7.73 0.67 2.07
CA PRO A 336 8.02 1.94 2.75
C PRO A 336 7.57 1.94 4.21
N VAL A 337 8.37 2.54 5.09
CA VAL A 337 8.15 2.54 6.54
C VAL A 337 7.93 3.96 7.04
N VAL A 338 6.92 4.12 7.89
CA VAL A 338 6.62 5.33 8.67
C VAL A 338 6.75 4.96 10.15
N VAL A 339 7.35 5.82 10.96
CA VAL A 339 7.48 5.59 12.41
C VAL A 339 6.57 6.55 13.16
N CYS A 340 5.75 6.03 14.07
CA CYS A 340 5.01 6.85 15.03
C CYS A 340 5.47 6.52 16.45
N ILE A 341 5.99 7.54 17.14
CA ILE A 341 6.39 7.47 18.54
C ILE A 341 5.20 7.89 19.40
N THR A 342 4.62 6.95 20.14
CA THR A 342 3.45 7.16 21.00
C THR A 342 3.84 7.44 22.45
N LYS A 343 2.86 7.82 23.28
CA LYS A 343 2.99 8.01 24.74
C LYS A 343 3.98 9.12 25.13
N ILE A 344 4.09 10.15 24.28
CA ILE A 344 4.93 11.32 24.55
C ILE A 344 4.40 12.16 25.73
N ASP A 345 3.11 12.01 26.05
CA ASP A 345 2.41 12.65 27.17
C ASP A 345 2.82 12.10 28.54
N MET A 346 3.06 10.80 28.65
CA MET A 346 3.40 10.14 29.91
C MET A 346 4.92 10.01 30.13
N THR A 347 5.71 10.04 29.06
CA THR A 347 7.14 9.70 29.12
C THR A 347 7.99 10.95 29.40
N PRO A 348 8.90 10.94 30.40
CA PRO A 348 9.80 12.06 30.64
C PRO A 348 10.64 12.42 29.40
N ALA A 349 10.86 13.72 29.16
CA ALA A 349 11.53 14.22 27.96
C ALA A 349 12.92 13.57 27.72
N ASN A 350 13.69 13.31 28.78
CA ASN A 350 14.98 12.64 28.70
C ASN A 350 14.88 11.23 28.10
N LYS A 351 13.86 10.45 28.53
CA LYS A 351 13.61 9.10 28.01
C LYS A 351 13.10 9.12 26.57
N THR A 352 12.22 10.06 26.25
CA THR A 352 11.75 10.27 24.88
C THR A 352 12.92 10.59 23.94
N ALA A 353 13.83 11.46 24.35
CA ALA A 353 15.04 11.80 23.58
C ALA A 353 15.98 10.59 23.39
N GLU A 354 16.18 9.74 24.42
CA GLU A 354 16.92 8.48 24.29
C GLU A 354 16.28 7.55 23.24
N THR A 355 14.96 7.37 23.30
CA THR A 355 14.21 6.57 22.34
C THR A 355 14.34 7.12 20.93
N ILE A 356 14.23 8.43 20.74
CA ILE A 356 14.42 9.09 19.45
C ILE A 356 15.82 8.81 18.90
N LYS A 357 16.87 8.99 19.71
CA LYS A 357 18.26 8.69 19.32
C LYS A 357 18.42 7.22 18.92
N GLN A 358 17.80 6.31 19.64
CA GLN A 358 17.82 4.88 19.32
C GLN A 358 17.15 4.59 17.96
N VAL A 359 15.96 5.14 17.73
CA VAL A 359 15.21 4.97 16.47
C VAL A 359 16.02 5.51 15.29
N VAL A 360 16.53 6.74 15.39
CA VAL A 360 17.37 7.36 14.36
C VAL A 360 18.62 6.53 14.06
N LYS A 361 19.30 6.02 15.09
CA LYS A 361 20.48 5.15 14.93
C LYS A 361 20.14 3.86 14.17
N ILE A 362 19.01 3.24 14.46
CA ILE A 362 18.57 2.00 13.79
C ILE A 362 18.18 2.28 12.34
N LEU A 363 17.42 3.35 12.08
CA LEU A 363 17.01 3.73 10.72
C LEU A 363 18.22 4.06 9.82
N LYS A 364 19.24 4.74 10.37
CA LYS A 364 20.51 5.03 9.67
C LYS A 364 21.47 3.84 9.59
N SER A 365 21.20 2.74 10.30
CA SER A 365 22.08 1.58 10.32
C SER A 365 22.26 0.95 8.93
N PRO A 366 23.37 0.22 8.67
CA PRO A 366 23.63 -0.39 7.37
C PRO A 366 22.55 -1.36 6.86
N GLY A 367 21.69 -1.87 7.75
CA GLY A 367 20.58 -2.77 7.43
C GLY A 367 19.27 -2.05 7.06
N CYS A 368 19.07 -0.80 7.48
CA CYS A 368 17.85 -0.02 7.17
C CYS A 368 18.13 1.06 6.11
N ARG A 369 19.22 1.82 6.25
CA ARG A 369 19.66 2.90 5.34
C ARG A 369 18.55 3.88 4.93
N LYS A 370 17.66 4.20 5.87
CA LYS A 370 16.61 5.20 5.70
C LYS A 370 17.07 6.55 6.27
N THR A 371 16.61 7.63 5.66
CA THR A 371 16.82 9.00 6.15
C THR A 371 15.64 9.37 7.04
N PRO A 372 15.81 9.42 8.37
CA PRO A 372 14.72 9.81 9.27
C PRO A 372 14.43 11.31 9.14
N VAL A 373 13.15 11.66 8.99
CA VAL A 373 12.67 13.06 8.97
C VAL A 373 11.56 13.22 9.99
N PHE A 374 11.65 14.23 10.85
CA PHE A 374 10.62 14.51 11.85
C PHE A 374 9.53 15.39 11.25
N VAL A 375 8.27 15.01 11.48
CA VAL A 375 7.13 15.78 10.99
C VAL A 375 6.62 16.66 12.12
N ASN A 376 6.99 17.94 12.06
CA ASN A 376 6.68 18.94 13.08
C ASN A 376 5.70 20.02 12.61
N SER A 377 5.39 20.05 11.32
CA SER A 377 4.45 21.00 10.70
C SER A 377 3.59 20.30 9.65
N LEU A 378 2.44 20.91 9.32
CA LEU A 378 1.56 20.45 8.24
C LEU A 378 2.26 20.52 6.88
N GLU A 379 3.06 21.55 6.64
CA GLU A 379 3.86 21.70 5.41
C GLU A 379 4.80 20.50 5.19
N THR A 380 5.55 20.09 6.22
CA THR A 380 6.40 18.89 6.15
C THR A 380 5.58 17.62 5.92
N ALA A 381 4.39 17.52 6.51
CA ALA A 381 3.50 16.37 6.32
C ALA A 381 2.99 16.26 4.86
N VAL A 382 2.64 17.39 4.25
CA VAL A 382 2.21 17.47 2.84
C VAL A 382 3.36 17.09 1.92
N GLU A 383 4.53 17.71 2.07
CA GLU A 383 5.69 17.42 1.21
C GLU A 383 6.07 15.93 1.27
N LEU A 384 6.20 15.40 2.49
CA LEU A 384 6.54 13.99 2.70
C LEU A 384 5.51 13.02 2.12
N SER A 385 4.22 13.36 2.16
CA SER A 385 3.17 12.50 1.62
C SER A 385 3.27 12.35 0.10
N THR A 386 3.64 13.43 -0.59
CA THR A 386 3.78 13.46 -2.05
C THR A 386 5.07 12.80 -2.56
N SER A 387 6.16 12.84 -1.78
CA SER A 387 7.41 12.16 -2.10
C SER A 387 7.52 10.74 -1.54
N PHE A 388 6.49 10.27 -0.82
CA PHE A 388 6.52 9.00 -0.14
C PHE A 388 6.56 7.82 -1.11
N GLY A 389 7.56 6.94 -0.95
CA GLY A 389 7.71 5.71 -1.74
C GLY A 389 8.85 5.76 -2.75
N THR A 390 9.17 6.94 -3.31
CA THR A 390 10.32 7.12 -4.21
C THR A 390 11.63 7.28 -3.44
N ASP A 391 11.60 8.09 -2.38
CA ASP A 391 12.81 8.41 -1.63
C ASP A 391 13.06 7.44 -0.47
N ARG A 392 14.31 7.35 -0.02
CA ARG A 392 14.69 6.57 1.18
C ARG A 392 14.30 7.26 2.49
N ILE A 393 13.37 8.20 2.43
CA ILE A 393 12.90 8.97 3.57
C ILE A 393 12.01 8.08 4.45
N CYS A 394 12.14 8.23 5.76
CA CYS A 394 11.29 7.61 6.76
C CYS A 394 10.71 8.71 7.65
N PRO A 395 9.44 9.10 7.44
CA PRO A 395 8.75 10.04 8.30
C PRO A 395 8.65 9.52 9.74
N ILE A 396 8.90 10.40 10.70
CA ILE A 396 8.78 10.16 12.14
C ILE A 396 7.76 11.14 12.72
N PHE A 397 6.65 10.58 13.20
CA PHE A 397 5.60 11.32 13.90
C PHE A 397 5.72 11.12 15.40
N GLN A 398 5.60 12.19 16.17
CA GLN A 398 5.48 12.14 17.62
C GLN A 398 4.02 12.36 17.99
N ILE A 399 3.38 11.37 18.59
CA ILE A 399 1.93 11.39 18.83
C ILE A 399 1.56 11.05 20.27
N SER A 400 0.46 11.65 20.73
CA SER A 400 -0.24 11.28 21.95
C SER A 400 -1.68 10.91 21.64
N ASN A 401 -2.06 9.69 21.99
CA ASN A 401 -3.44 9.23 21.84
C ASN A 401 -4.36 9.80 22.93
N VAL A 402 -3.80 10.36 24.01
CA VAL A 402 -4.54 10.90 25.16
C VAL A 402 -4.77 12.41 24.99
N THR A 403 -3.73 13.16 24.62
CA THR A 403 -3.81 14.63 24.45
C THR A 403 -4.18 15.03 23.03
N GLY A 404 -4.05 14.12 22.06
CA GLY A 404 -4.31 14.39 20.65
C GLY A 404 -3.15 15.06 19.90
N GLN A 405 -2.04 15.37 20.58
CA GLN A 405 -0.86 15.99 19.98
C GLN A 405 -0.32 15.15 18.80
N GLY A 406 -0.09 15.80 17.66
CA GLY A 406 0.51 15.21 16.45
C GLY A 406 -0.40 14.31 15.62
N LEU A 407 -1.66 14.08 16.03
CA LEU A 407 -2.61 13.26 15.27
C LEU A 407 -3.06 13.93 13.96
N ASP A 408 -3.10 15.25 13.94
CA ASP A 408 -3.34 16.10 12.77
C ASP A 408 -2.29 15.90 11.67
N TYR A 409 -1.01 15.83 12.04
CA TYR A 409 0.08 15.55 11.10
C TYR A 409 -0.05 14.16 10.48
N VAL A 410 -0.36 13.15 11.30
CA VAL A 410 -0.59 11.78 10.82
C VAL A 410 -1.82 11.71 9.90
N ARG A 411 -2.93 12.35 10.28
CA ARG A 411 -4.16 12.37 9.44
C ARG A 411 -3.92 13.05 8.10
N THR A 412 -3.23 14.19 8.10
CA THR A 412 -2.89 14.92 6.87
C THR A 412 -1.99 14.09 5.97
N PHE A 413 -0.94 13.48 6.54
CA PHE A 413 -0.05 12.60 5.81
C PHE A 413 -0.82 11.41 5.18
N LEU A 414 -1.66 10.72 5.97
CA LEU A 414 -2.44 9.57 5.48
C LEU A 414 -3.48 9.96 4.42
N ASN A 415 -4.08 11.15 4.53
CA ASN A 415 -5.05 11.66 3.55
C ASN A 415 -4.40 11.90 2.17
N LEU A 416 -3.11 12.22 2.13
CA LEU A 416 -2.40 12.60 0.92
C LEU A 416 -1.51 11.49 0.33
N LEU A 417 -1.38 10.36 1.03
CA LEU A 417 -0.63 9.20 0.52
C LEU A 417 -1.18 8.73 -0.84
N PRO A 418 -0.32 8.38 -1.82
CA PRO A 418 -0.78 7.91 -3.12
C PRO A 418 -1.60 6.62 -3.00
N SER A 419 -2.57 6.46 -3.91
CA SER A 419 -3.43 5.26 -3.95
C SER A 419 -2.59 4.00 -4.16
N SER A 420 -2.89 2.95 -3.40
CA SER A 420 -2.26 1.62 -3.54
C SER A 420 -2.52 1.00 -4.91
N GLU A 421 -3.61 1.40 -5.54
CA GLU A 421 -4.09 0.88 -6.82
C GLU A 421 -3.42 1.56 -8.01
N ALA A 422 -2.66 2.63 -7.77
CA ALA A 422 -1.88 3.33 -8.78
C ALA A 422 -0.44 2.79 -8.88
N ASP A 423 -0.10 1.76 -8.09
CA ASP A 423 1.17 1.07 -8.20
C ASP A 423 1.16 0.16 -9.44
N ASP A 424 1.43 0.79 -10.58
CA ASP A 424 1.51 0.14 -11.88
C ASP A 424 2.66 -0.87 -11.94
N GLU A 425 3.57 -0.96 -10.96
CA GLU A 425 4.60 -2.01 -10.91
C GLU A 425 4.05 -3.31 -10.30
N LYS A 426 3.23 -3.17 -9.25
CA LYS A 426 2.60 -4.31 -8.56
C LYS A 426 1.35 -4.81 -9.25
N PHE A 427 0.58 -3.93 -9.88
CA PHE A 427 -0.74 -4.25 -10.40
C PHE A 427 -0.82 -4.00 -11.90
N ALA A 428 -1.37 -4.96 -12.64
CA ALA A 428 -1.42 -4.91 -14.10
C ALA A 428 -2.86 -4.97 -14.62
N ILE A 429 -3.48 -3.81 -14.81
CA ILE A 429 -4.89 -3.71 -15.26
C ILE A 429 -5.08 -4.33 -16.66
N ASN A 430 -4.11 -4.15 -17.56
CA ASN A 430 -4.22 -4.59 -18.96
C ASN A 430 -3.92 -6.11 -19.17
N GLN A 431 -3.56 -6.82 -18.11
CA GLN A 431 -3.27 -8.25 -18.15
C GLN A 431 -4.52 -9.12 -17.89
N PRO A 432 -4.47 -10.43 -18.16
CA PRO A 432 -5.55 -11.35 -17.77
C PRO A 432 -5.82 -11.31 -16.26
N LEU A 433 -7.07 -11.62 -15.88
CA LEU A 433 -7.49 -11.66 -14.48
C LEU A 433 -6.58 -12.58 -13.66
N GLU A 434 -6.04 -12.04 -12.57
CA GLU A 434 -5.38 -12.79 -11.51
C GLU A 434 -5.77 -12.21 -10.16
N PHE A 435 -6.36 -13.05 -9.31
CA PHE A 435 -6.78 -12.70 -7.97
C PHE A 435 -6.25 -13.69 -6.95
N SER A 436 -5.57 -13.20 -5.93
CA SER A 436 -4.98 -14.03 -4.87
C SER A 436 -5.94 -14.17 -3.69
N VAL A 437 -6.37 -15.40 -3.38
CA VAL A 437 -7.28 -15.69 -2.26
C VAL A 437 -6.53 -15.62 -0.93
N THR A 438 -6.88 -14.64 -0.11
CA THR A 438 -6.29 -14.42 1.22
C THR A 438 -7.18 -14.92 2.35
N GLU A 439 -8.51 -14.81 2.21
CA GLU A 439 -9.47 -15.30 3.21
C GLU A 439 -10.65 -16.02 2.55
N VAL A 440 -11.26 -16.93 3.29
CA VAL A 440 -12.40 -17.73 2.83
C VAL A 440 -13.42 -17.83 3.95
N TRP A 441 -14.66 -17.50 3.65
CA TRP A 441 -15.80 -17.61 4.56
C TRP A 441 -16.94 -18.41 3.94
N SER A 442 -17.80 -18.93 4.81
CA SER A 442 -19.08 -19.49 4.43
C SER A 442 -20.15 -18.55 4.98
N VAL A 443 -20.80 -17.80 4.11
CA VAL A 443 -21.80 -16.81 4.49
C VAL A 443 -23.20 -17.43 4.30
N PRO A 444 -24.07 -17.41 5.32
CA PRO A 444 -25.44 -17.91 5.20
C PRO A 444 -26.16 -17.30 4.00
N TYR A 445 -26.91 -18.11 3.25
CA TYR A 445 -27.69 -17.72 2.05
C TYR A 445 -26.88 -17.24 0.83
N VAL A 446 -25.63 -16.82 1.01
CA VAL A 446 -24.73 -16.40 -0.08
C VAL A 446 -23.90 -17.58 -0.59
N GLY A 447 -23.35 -18.39 0.32
CA GLY A 447 -22.47 -19.52 0.01
C GLY A 447 -21.00 -19.24 0.32
N THR A 448 -20.09 -19.78 -0.50
CA THR A 448 -18.65 -19.60 -0.32
C THR A 448 -18.23 -18.21 -0.80
N VAL A 449 -17.64 -17.43 0.10
CA VAL A 449 -17.11 -16.10 -0.20
C VAL A 449 -15.60 -16.12 0.00
N VAL A 450 -14.86 -15.61 -0.98
CA VAL A 450 -13.40 -15.46 -0.91
C VAL A 450 -13.05 -13.98 -0.89
N ASN A 451 -12.05 -13.60 -0.11
CA ASN A 451 -11.46 -12.26 -0.14
C ASN A 451 -10.01 -12.33 -0.54
N GLY A 452 -9.54 -11.27 -1.17
CA GLY A 452 -8.24 -11.26 -1.80
C GLY A 452 -7.93 -9.94 -2.46
N ILE A 453 -6.77 -9.93 -3.12
CA ILE A 453 -6.28 -8.79 -3.88
C ILE A 453 -6.23 -9.19 -5.35
N MET A 454 -6.74 -8.31 -6.21
CA MET A 454 -6.59 -8.44 -7.65
C MET A 454 -5.18 -8.00 -8.03
N ASN A 455 -4.35 -8.94 -8.51
CA ASN A 455 -3.01 -8.64 -8.98
C ASN A 455 -3.03 -8.12 -10.43
N ALA A 456 -3.92 -8.66 -11.25
CA ALA A 456 -4.02 -8.30 -12.67
C ALA A 456 -5.45 -8.39 -13.19
N GLY A 457 -5.70 -7.63 -14.27
CA GLY A 457 -6.96 -7.62 -15.00
C GLY A 457 -8.11 -6.89 -14.32
N SER A 458 -9.29 -7.02 -14.93
CA SER A 458 -10.57 -6.54 -14.43
C SER A 458 -11.58 -7.69 -14.45
N VAL A 459 -12.58 -7.65 -13.59
CA VAL A 459 -13.65 -8.65 -13.55
C VAL A 459 -15.00 -8.04 -13.23
N LYS A 460 -16.06 -8.62 -13.82
CA LYS A 460 -17.45 -8.22 -13.56
C LYS A 460 -18.21 -9.33 -12.86
N ALA A 461 -19.23 -8.94 -12.09
CA ALA A 461 -20.18 -9.91 -11.53
C ALA A 461 -20.88 -10.65 -12.68
N GLY A 462 -20.88 -11.99 -12.63
CA GLY A 462 -21.39 -12.86 -13.69
C GLY A 462 -20.31 -13.54 -14.53
N ASP A 463 -19.05 -13.09 -14.45
CA ASP A 463 -17.97 -13.66 -15.25
C ASP A 463 -17.61 -15.08 -14.81
N ALA A 464 -17.28 -15.91 -15.80
CA ALA A 464 -16.75 -17.25 -15.58
C ALA A 464 -15.23 -17.19 -15.38
N VAL A 465 -14.75 -17.85 -14.33
CA VAL A 465 -13.35 -17.80 -13.88
C VAL A 465 -12.86 -19.19 -13.48
N MET A 466 -11.55 -19.36 -13.40
CA MET A 466 -10.92 -20.61 -12.93
C MET A 466 -10.35 -20.42 -11.53
N LEU A 467 -10.77 -21.27 -10.59
CA LEU A 467 -10.27 -21.30 -9.21
C LEU A 467 -9.30 -22.48 -9.04
N GLY A 468 -8.09 -22.22 -8.56
CA GLY A 468 -7.09 -23.26 -8.29
C GLY A 468 -5.75 -22.67 -7.87
N PRO A 469 -4.68 -23.46 -7.73
CA PRO A 469 -4.68 -24.90 -7.86
C PRO A 469 -5.30 -25.58 -6.64
N ASP A 470 -6.06 -26.65 -6.87
CA ASP A 470 -6.47 -27.59 -5.83
C ASP A 470 -5.29 -28.41 -5.31
N SER A 471 -5.55 -29.32 -4.37
CA SER A 471 -4.49 -30.17 -3.79
C SER A 471 -3.73 -31.02 -4.83
N ASN A 472 -4.34 -31.25 -6.00
CA ASN A 472 -3.78 -32.05 -7.09
C ASN A 472 -3.19 -31.18 -8.21
N GLY A 473 -3.25 -29.85 -8.10
CA GLY A 473 -2.78 -28.92 -9.12
C GLY A 473 -3.80 -28.56 -10.19
N ASN A 474 -5.06 -28.98 -10.06
CA ASN A 474 -6.11 -28.72 -11.04
C ASN A 474 -6.85 -27.41 -10.75
N TYR A 475 -7.52 -26.89 -11.78
CA TYR A 475 -8.35 -25.70 -11.72
C TYR A 475 -9.82 -26.04 -11.97
N GLN A 476 -10.71 -25.51 -11.13
CA GLN A 476 -12.15 -25.67 -11.26
C GLN A 476 -12.76 -24.41 -11.87
N THR A 477 -13.58 -24.56 -12.91
CA THR A 477 -14.36 -23.43 -13.45
C THR A 477 -15.52 -23.08 -12.49
N THR A 478 -15.67 -21.79 -12.20
CA THR A 478 -16.78 -21.23 -11.42
C THR A 478 -17.24 -19.89 -12.01
N VAL A 479 -18.24 -19.28 -11.40
CA VAL A 479 -18.78 -17.97 -11.79
C VAL A 479 -18.81 -17.07 -10.55
N ILE A 480 -18.43 -15.81 -10.72
CA ILE A 480 -18.53 -14.79 -9.67
C ILE A 480 -19.98 -14.33 -9.59
N LYS A 481 -20.68 -14.66 -8.51
CA LYS A 481 -22.09 -14.30 -8.29
C LYS A 481 -22.25 -12.81 -7.97
N SER A 482 -21.40 -12.30 -7.09
CA SER A 482 -21.42 -10.91 -6.64
C SER A 482 -20.05 -10.48 -6.15
N ILE A 483 -19.77 -9.18 -6.23
CA ILE A 483 -18.52 -8.57 -5.79
C ILE A 483 -18.83 -7.57 -4.69
N GLN A 484 -18.02 -7.58 -3.64
CA GLN A 484 -18.08 -6.58 -2.57
C GLN A 484 -16.72 -5.94 -2.35
N ARG A 485 -16.71 -4.60 -2.25
CA ARG A 485 -15.54 -3.80 -1.87
C ARG A 485 -15.89 -3.07 -0.58
N LYS A 486 -15.13 -3.34 0.50
CA LYS A 486 -15.36 -2.75 1.84
C LYS A 486 -16.80 -2.86 2.35
N ARG A 487 -17.45 -4.01 2.09
CA ARG A 487 -18.85 -4.32 2.41
C ARG A 487 -19.91 -3.57 1.58
N ALA A 488 -19.50 -2.71 0.64
CA ALA A 488 -20.41 -2.19 -0.37
C ALA A 488 -20.46 -3.13 -1.59
N ASN A 489 -21.63 -3.31 -2.17
CA ASN A 489 -21.78 -4.08 -3.42
C ASN A 489 -21.24 -3.27 -4.61
N VAL A 490 -20.45 -3.92 -5.46
CA VAL A 490 -19.91 -3.33 -6.69
C VAL A 490 -20.13 -4.27 -7.87
N THR A 491 -20.24 -3.71 -9.07
CA THR A 491 -20.49 -4.48 -10.30
C THR A 491 -19.20 -4.94 -10.96
N THR A 492 -18.14 -4.17 -10.83
CA THR A 492 -16.83 -4.40 -11.42
C THR A 492 -15.72 -4.23 -10.37
N ALA A 493 -14.60 -4.89 -10.60
CA ALA A 493 -13.38 -4.72 -9.83
C ALA A 493 -12.15 -4.76 -10.74
N GLU A 494 -11.10 -4.05 -10.33
CA GLU A 494 -9.88 -3.87 -11.12
C GLU A 494 -8.63 -4.27 -10.31
N ALA A 495 -7.51 -4.45 -11.02
CA ALA A 495 -6.23 -4.75 -10.40
C ALA A 495 -5.85 -3.68 -9.35
N GLY A 496 -5.24 -4.12 -8.26
CA GLY A 496 -4.93 -3.30 -7.09
C GLY A 496 -6.01 -3.33 -6.01
N GLN A 497 -7.26 -3.63 -6.35
CA GLN A 497 -8.37 -3.56 -5.40
C GLN A 497 -8.44 -4.79 -4.48
N CYS A 498 -8.84 -4.56 -3.23
CA CYS A 498 -9.14 -5.61 -2.27
C CYS A 498 -10.66 -5.87 -2.24
N VAL A 499 -11.07 -7.04 -2.74
CA VAL A 499 -12.47 -7.37 -2.99
C VAL A 499 -12.82 -8.76 -2.48
N SER A 500 -14.10 -8.94 -2.19
CA SER A 500 -14.72 -10.20 -1.81
C SER A 500 -15.62 -10.72 -2.93
N PHE A 501 -15.39 -11.95 -3.39
CA PHE A 501 -16.19 -12.62 -4.40
C PHE A 501 -17.05 -13.72 -3.79
N ALA A 502 -18.35 -13.70 -4.07
CA ALA A 502 -19.22 -14.84 -3.82
C ALA A 502 -19.13 -15.81 -5.00
N LEU A 503 -18.73 -17.05 -4.75
CA LEU A 503 -18.52 -18.06 -5.79
C LEU A 503 -19.73 -18.96 -5.98
N LYS A 504 -20.10 -19.20 -7.24
CA LYS A 504 -21.23 -20.06 -7.59
C LYS A 504 -20.84 -21.53 -7.59
N ARG A 505 -21.63 -22.38 -6.91
CA ARG A 505 -21.49 -23.86 -6.88
C ARG A 505 -20.14 -24.37 -6.34
N VAL A 506 -19.41 -23.56 -5.58
CA VAL A 506 -18.17 -23.97 -4.92
C VAL A 506 -18.44 -24.20 -3.44
N ARG A 507 -18.01 -25.35 -2.91
CA ARG A 507 -18.10 -25.67 -1.48
C ARG A 507 -16.93 -25.02 -0.75
N ARG A 508 -17.15 -24.49 0.46
CA ARG A 508 -16.09 -23.88 1.28
C ARG A 508 -14.90 -24.82 1.52
N ALA A 509 -15.15 -26.13 1.66
CA ALA A 509 -14.09 -27.12 1.88
C ALA A 509 -13.15 -27.31 0.68
N ALA A 510 -13.59 -26.95 -0.54
CA ALA A 510 -12.76 -27.04 -1.75
C ALA A 510 -11.84 -25.83 -1.93
N VAL A 511 -11.98 -24.78 -1.08
CA VAL A 511 -11.23 -23.53 -1.22
C VAL A 511 -10.31 -23.34 -0.04
N ARG A 512 -9.05 -22.98 -0.31
CA ARG A 512 -8.04 -22.67 0.70
C ARG A 512 -7.36 -21.33 0.43
N LYS A 513 -6.74 -20.77 1.46
CA LYS A 513 -5.87 -19.60 1.35
C LYS A 513 -4.67 -19.94 0.48
N GLY A 514 -4.22 -19.02 -0.36
CA GLY A 514 -3.11 -19.23 -1.30
C GLY A 514 -3.53 -19.70 -2.69
N MET A 515 -4.79 -20.14 -2.88
CA MET A 515 -5.36 -20.33 -4.21
C MET A 515 -5.47 -19.01 -4.97
N VAL A 516 -5.54 -19.11 -6.28
CA VAL A 516 -5.78 -17.99 -7.20
C VAL A 516 -7.05 -18.19 -7.99
N ILE A 517 -7.68 -17.07 -8.36
CA ILE A 517 -8.72 -17.01 -9.37
C ILE A 517 -8.10 -16.38 -10.60
N ALA A 518 -8.08 -17.14 -11.69
CA ALA A 518 -7.57 -16.70 -12.98
C ALA A 518 -8.70 -16.48 -13.99
N ALA A 519 -8.40 -15.69 -15.03
CA ALA A 519 -9.25 -15.62 -16.21
C ALA A 519 -9.53 -17.03 -16.76
N LYS A 520 -10.72 -17.24 -17.31
CA LYS A 520 -11.05 -18.50 -17.99
C LYS A 520 -10.25 -18.58 -19.30
N SER A 521 -9.46 -19.64 -19.43
CA SER A 521 -8.65 -19.98 -20.60
C SER A 521 -8.72 -21.48 -20.85
N GLU A 522 -8.40 -21.93 -22.06
CA GLU A 522 -8.37 -23.36 -22.39
C GLU A 522 -7.21 -24.07 -21.69
N THR A 523 -6.06 -23.40 -21.60
CA THR A 523 -4.91 -23.88 -20.84
C THR A 523 -4.95 -23.31 -19.43
N PRO A 524 -5.12 -24.14 -18.39
CA PRO A 524 -5.10 -23.66 -17.01
C PRO A 524 -3.69 -23.16 -16.64
N PRO A 525 -3.59 -22.23 -15.67
CA PRO A 525 -2.30 -21.75 -15.21
C PRO A 525 -1.44 -22.88 -14.65
N ARG A 526 -0.11 -22.78 -14.82
CA ARG A 526 0.83 -23.81 -14.37
C ARG A 526 0.87 -23.88 -12.83
N ALA A 527 0.48 -25.02 -12.28
CA ALA A 527 0.70 -25.35 -10.87
C ALA A 527 2.14 -25.87 -10.69
N VAL A 528 2.87 -25.33 -9.72
CA VAL A 528 4.30 -25.60 -9.53
C VAL A 528 4.54 -26.25 -8.18
N ARG A 529 5.27 -27.36 -8.17
CA ARG A 529 5.69 -28.03 -6.93
C ARG A 529 7.15 -27.76 -6.58
N GLN A 530 8.01 -27.59 -7.59
CA GLN A 530 9.44 -27.38 -7.43
C GLN A 530 9.85 -26.08 -8.13
N PHE A 531 10.73 -25.31 -7.49
CA PHE A 531 11.22 -24.06 -8.05
C PHE A 531 12.62 -23.74 -7.51
N GLU A 532 13.35 -22.90 -8.23
CA GLU A 532 14.64 -22.36 -7.80
C GLU A 532 14.45 -20.93 -7.30
N GLY A 533 15.12 -20.61 -6.21
CA GLY A 533 15.15 -19.25 -5.68
C GLY A 533 16.54 -18.87 -5.22
N GLN A 534 16.92 -17.62 -5.48
CA GLN A 534 18.13 -17.03 -4.93
C GLN A 534 17.81 -16.52 -3.54
N VAL A 535 18.54 -16.98 -2.52
CA VAL A 535 18.25 -16.67 -1.11
C VAL A 535 19.46 -16.09 -0.39
N LEU A 536 19.16 -15.25 0.60
CA LEU A 536 20.09 -14.75 1.62
C LEU A 536 19.62 -15.23 2.98
N ILE A 537 20.55 -15.86 3.69
CA ILE A 537 20.30 -16.35 5.04
C ILE A 537 20.52 -15.22 6.04
N LEU A 538 19.47 -14.91 6.82
CA LEU A 538 19.51 -13.91 7.86
C LEU A 538 20.15 -14.45 9.13
N TYR A 539 20.41 -13.57 10.10
CA TYR A 539 21.08 -13.92 11.35
C TYR A 539 20.31 -14.95 12.18
N HIS A 540 20.81 -16.18 12.21
CA HIS A 540 20.31 -17.26 13.03
C HIS A 540 21.36 -18.36 13.30
N ASN A 541 21.14 -19.13 14.37
CA ASN A 541 22.08 -20.16 14.82
C ASN A 541 21.94 -21.50 14.08
N THR A 542 20.83 -21.72 13.34
CA THR A 542 20.59 -22.97 12.61
C THR A 542 21.49 -23.08 11.38
N THR A 543 21.98 -24.28 11.05
CA THR A 543 22.61 -24.55 9.75
C THR A 543 21.59 -25.20 8.82
N LEU A 544 21.40 -24.65 7.63
CA LEU A 544 20.45 -25.15 6.63
C LEU A 544 21.16 -26.17 5.74
N GLN A 545 20.57 -27.34 5.56
CA GLN A 545 21.14 -28.43 4.77
C GLN A 545 20.07 -29.06 3.88
N LYS A 546 20.48 -29.98 3.00
CA LYS A 546 19.53 -30.74 2.17
C LYS A 546 18.50 -31.43 3.07
N ASN A 547 17.24 -31.47 2.60
CA ASN A 547 16.05 -31.91 3.33
C ASN A 547 15.61 -31.02 4.52
N TYR A 548 16.25 -29.88 4.77
CA TYR A 548 15.74 -28.92 5.74
C TYR A 548 14.35 -28.44 5.33
N GLN A 549 13.43 -28.39 6.30
CA GLN A 549 12.05 -27.98 6.10
C GLN A 549 11.79 -26.65 6.79
N ALA A 550 11.17 -25.74 6.05
CA ALA A 550 10.84 -24.42 6.56
C ALA A 550 9.44 -24.01 6.10
N MET A 551 8.79 -23.13 6.85
CA MET A 551 7.55 -22.52 6.39
C MET A 551 7.88 -21.36 5.45
N LEU A 552 7.51 -21.49 4.18
CA LEU A 552 7.61 -20.46 3.15
C LEU A 552 6.37 -19.56 3.18
N HIS A 553 6.58 -18.27 2.96
CA HIS A 553 5.56 -17.27 2.66
C HIS A 553 5.93 -16.62 1.33
N CYS A 554 4.99 -16.64 0.38
CA CYS A 554 5.16 -16.07 -0.94
C CYS A 554 3.81 -15.51 -1.40
N GLY A 555 3.65 -14.18 -1.34
CA GLY A 555 2.33 -13.55 -1.49
C GLY A 555 1.29 -14.11 -0.51
N ALA A 556 0.19 -14.65 -1.06
CA ALA A 556 -0.86 -15.33 -0.28
C ALA A 556 -0.55 -16.80 0.05
N VAL A 557 0.48 -17.40 -0.58
CA VAL A 557 0.88 -18.79 -0.36
C VAL A 557 1.62 -18.91 0.96
N ARG A 558 1.21 -19.88 1.78
CA ARG A 558 1.87 -20.24 3.03
C ARG A 558 1.89 -21.75 3.21
N GLN A 559 3.05 -22.35 2.98
CA GLN A 559 3.22 -23.80 3.02
C GLN A 559 4.63 -24.18 3.47
N THR A 560 4.77 -25.39 4.01
CA THR A 560 6.08 -25.97 4.28
C THR A 560 6.76 -26.37 2.97
N VAL A 561 8.01 -25.92 2.81
CA VAL A 561 8.90 -26.31 1.73
C VAL A 561 10.07 -27.13 2.26
N ARG A 562 10.60 -27.98 1.40
CA ARG A 562 11.82 -28.76 1.62
C ARG A 562 12.93 -28.27 0.68
N ILE A 563 14.15 -28.14 1.19
CA ILE A 563 15.33 -27.88 0.36
C ILE A 563 15.78 -29.20 -0.27
N ILE A 564 15.73 -29.31 -1.61
CA ILE A 564 16.19 -30.51 -2.34
C ILE A 564 17.65 -30.35 -2.77
N GLY A 565 18.04 -29.15 -3.18
CA GLY A 565 19.35 -28.85 -3.72
C GLY A 565 19.76 -27.43 -3.35
N MET A 566 21.07 -27.20 -3.28
CA MET A 566 21.63 -25.87 -3.09
C MET A 566 22.97 -25.76 -3.80
N ASP A 567 23.21 -24.60 -4.36
CA ASP A 567 24.49 -24.23 -4.96
C ASP A 567 25.40 -23.62 -3.88
N HIS A 568 25.98 -24.48 -3.05
CA HIS A 568 26.96 -24.07 -2.04
C HIS A 568 28.08 -25.12 -1.88
N PRO A 569 29.37 -24.73 -1.90
CA PRO A 569 30.49 -25.68 -1.92
C PRO A 569 30.51 -26.68 -0.77
N GLN A 570 29.99 -26.28 0.40
CA GLN A 570 29.96 -27.11 1.60
C GLN A 570 28.66 -27.92 1.76
N GLY A 571 27.68 -27.75 0.86
CA GLY A 571 26.36 -28.40 0.96
C GLY A 571 25.52 -27.95 2.17
N VAL A 572 25.93 -26.87 2.84
CA VAL A 572 25.27 -26.26 4.00
C VAL A 572 25.26 -24.74 3.87
N LEU A 573 24.22 -24.08 4.37
CA LEU A 573 24.10 -22.62 4.42
C LEU A 573 24.03 -22.15 5.87
N ARG A 574 24.75 -21.06 6.15
CA ARG A 574 24.82 -20.37 7.44
C ARG A 574 24.45 -18.90 7.27
N THR A 575 24.39 -18.19 8.40
CA THR A 575 24.09 -16.76 8.42
C THR A 575 24.98 -15.96 7.47
N GLY A 576 24.36 -15.15 6.62
CA GLY A 576 25.04 -14.28 5.67
C GLY A 576 25.35 -14.94 4.33
N ASP A 577 25.18 -16.25 4.22
CA ASP A 577 25.41 -16.96 2.96
C ASP A 577 24.34 -16.60 1.94
N ARG A 578 24.77 -16.56 0.67
CA ARG A 578 23.91 -16.44 -0.50
C ARG A 578 24.05 -17.71 -1.30
N ALA A 579 22.92 -18.26 -1.75
CA ALA A 579 22.93 -19.43 -2.60
C ALA A 579 21.66 -19.49 -3.45
N THR A 580 21.77 -20.18 -4.57
CA THR A 580 20.60 -20.65 -5.31
C THR A 580 20.12 -21.95 -4.67
N VAL A 581 18.86 -21.99 -4.28
CA VAL A 581 18.27 -23.12 -3.55
C VAL A 581 17.06 -23.64 -4.31
N GLN A 582 17.02 -24.96 -4.48
CA GLN A 582 15.88 -25.67 -5.05
C GLN A 582 14.92 -26.05 -3.93
N PHE A 583 13.71 -25.51 -4.00
CA PHE A 583 12.65 -25.73 -3.04
C PHE A 583 11.58 -26.66 -3.61
N GLU A 584 10.96 -27.43 -2.73
CA GLU A 584 9.78 -28.24 -3.05
C GLU A 584 8.68 -28.03 -2.03
N PHE A 585 7.48 -27.77 -2.55
CA PHE A 585 6.25 -27.76 -1.78
C PHE A 585 5.86 -29.18 -1.34
N ILE A 586 5.80 -29.38 -0.03
CA ILE A 586 5.57 -30.72 0.56
C ILE A 586 4.13 -31.20 0.30
N SER A 587 3.15 -30.39 0.68
CA SER A 587 1.73 -30.77 0.70
C SER A 587 1.04 -30.78 -0.66
N HIS A 588 1.07 -29.66 -1.39
CA HIS A 588 0.40 -29.50 -2.68
C HIS A 588 1.18 -28.53 -3.59
N PRO A 589 1.00 -28.60 -4.92
CA PRO A 589 1.53 -27.60 -5.84
C PRO A 589 0.81 -26.27 -5.66
N GLU A 590 1.52 -25.18 -5.91
CA GLU A 590 1.03 -23.81 -5.71
C GLU A 590 1.20 -22.99 -6.99
N PHE A 591 0.41 -21.93 -7.11
CA PHE A 591 0.60 -20.94 -8.18
C PHE A 591 1.64 -19.93 -7.73
N VAL A 592 2.82 -19.97 -8.36
CA VAL A 592 3.93 -19.05 -8.12
C VAL A 592 4.54 -18.61 -9.44
N LYS A 593 5.15 -17.43 -9.46
CA LYS A 593 5.79 -16.83 -10.63
C LYS A 593 7.25 -16.51 -10.36
N GLU A 594 8.03 -16.47 -11.44
CA GLU A 594 9.37 -15.90 -11.44
C GLU A 594 9.30 -14.44 -11.00
N GLY A 595 10.27 -14.00 -10.21
CA GLY A 595 10.32 -12.69 -9.59
C GLY A 595 9.55 -12.58 -8.26
N MET A 596 8.72 -13.54 -7.85
CA MET A 596 8.02 -13.41 -6.56
C MET A 596 9.01 -13.44 -5.39
N LYS A 597 8.86 -12.49 -4.46
CA LYS A 597 9.64 -12.46 -3.22
C LYS A 597 9.20 -13.60 -2.30
N LEU A 598 10.17 -14.25 -1.67
CA LEU A 598 9.94 -15.35 -0.74
C LEU A 598 10.58 -15.05 0.61
N LEU A 599 9.93 -15.53 1.66
CA LEU A 599 10.44 -15.47 3.02
C LEU A 599 10.18 -16.82 3.68
N PHE A 600 11.23 -17.44 4.22
CA PHE A 600 11.10 -18.71 4.94
C PHE A 600 11.50 -18.58 6.41
N ARG A 601 10.84 -19.35 7.26
CA ARG A 601 10.97 -19.26 8.71
C ARG A 601 10.88 -20.60 9.42
N GLU A 602 11.46 -20.63 10.62
CA GLU A 602 11.34 -21.68 11.63
C GLU A 602 11.30 -20.97 12.99
N GLY A 603 10.09 -20.71 13.50
CA GLY A 603 9.87 -19.76 14.60
C GLY A 603 10.11 -18.32 14.13
N LYS A 604 11.38 -17.91 14.04
CA LYS A 604 11.85 -16.60 13.55
C LYS A 604 12.16 -16.64 12.05
N THR A 605 12.25 -15.47 11.42
CA THR A 605 12.62 -15.34 10.01
C THR A 605 14.03 -15.88 9.79
N LYS A 606 14.20 -16.79 8.82
CA LYS A 606 15.49 -17.47 8.56
C LYS A 606 16.16 -16.95 7.30
N GLY A 607 15.40 -16.69 6.25
CA GLY A 607 15.96 -16.15 5.02
C GLY A 607 14.93 -15.49 4.13
N LEU A 608 15.47 -14.73 3.18
CA LEU A 608 14.76 -13.95 2.19
C LEU A 608 15.25 -14.35 0.82
N GLY A 609 14.42 -14.21 -0.20
CA GLY A 609 14.85 -14.47 -1.55
C GLY A 609 13.85 -14.04 -2.60
N VAL A 610 14.14 -14.45 -3.82
CA VAL A 610 13.28 -14.27 -4.99
C VAL A 610 13.25 -15.57 -5.79
N ILE A 611 12.08 -15.93 -6.33
CA ILE A 611 11.95 -17.06 -7.24
C ILE A 611 12.63 -16.68 -8.56
N THR A 612 13.63 -17.44 -8.97
CA THR A 612 14.38 -17.19 -10.21
C THR A 612 13.90 -18.07 -11.35
N ARG A 613 13.43 -19.29 -11.05
CA ARG A 613 13.01 -20.25 -12.07
C ARG A 613 11.96 -21.23 -11.55
N LEU A 614 10.98 -21.57 -12.39
CA LEU A 614 10.01 -22.64 -12.11
C LEU A 614 10.50 -23.98 -12.69
N LEU A 615 10.46 -25.06 -11.92
CA LEU A 615 10.94 -26.40 -12.33
C LEU A 615 9.81 -27.28 -12.83
#